data_AF-A0AAU5SYH1-F1
#
_entry.id   AF-A0AAU5SYH1-F1
#
_cell.length_a   1.000
_cell.length_b   1.000
_cell.length_c   1.000
_cell.angle_alpha   90.00
_cell.angle_beta   90.00
_cell.angle_gamma   90.00
#
_symmetry.space_group_name_H-M   'P 1'
#
loop_
_entity.id
_entity.type
_entity.pdbx_description
1 polymer ?
#
loop_
_entity_poly.entity_id
_entity_poly.type
_entity_poly.pdbx_seq_one_letter_code
_entity_poly.pdbx_strand_id
1 'polypeptide(L)'
;MQTPFVTDPDHPACATCPALRLPRAAFVVYDRPSRECPFDPADGYRYTADGIPACVHPHKLGVEADRIAPPSLPTPAAGPQEPRRWWRRR
;
A
#
# COMPACT_ATOMS: atom_id res chain seq x y z
N MET A 1 -6.83 -21.98 12.09
CA MET A 1 -6.33 -21.01 11.10
C MET A 1 -7.17 -19.75 11.23
N GLN A 2 -6.57 -18.57 11.25
CA GLN A 2 -7.33 -17.32 11.34
C GLN A 2 -7.90 -16.97 9.95
N THR A 3 -9.16 -16.54 9.90
CA THR A 3 -9.86 -16.18 8.66
C THR A 3 -9.37 -14.82 8.14
N PRO A 4 -9.21 -14.64 6.81
CA PRO A 4 -8.96 -13.34 6.21
C PRO A 4 -10.02 -12.31 6.62
N PHE A 5 -9.64 -11.03 6.66
CA PHE A 5 -10.58 -9.95 6.94
C PHE A 5 -11.61 -9.79 5.81
N VAL A 6 -11.17 -9.87 4.57
CA VAL A 6 -12.04 -9.86 3.39
C VAL A 6 -12.32 -11.31 2.99
N THR A 7 -13.59 -11.69 3.05
CA THR A 7 -14.06 -13.03 2.65
C THR A 7 -14.92 -13.01 1.39
N ASP A 8 -15.43 -11.84 1.01
CA ASP A 8 -16.23 -11.65 -0.19
C ASP A 8 -15.34 -11.56 -1.43
N PRO A 9 -15.49 -12.45 -2.44
CA PRO A 9 -14.68 -12.42 -3.65
C PRO A 9 -14.91 -11.17 -4.51
N ASP A 10 -16.07 -10.53 -4.40
CA ASP A 10 -16.41 -9.30 -5.15
C ASP A 10 -15.98 -8.01 -4.42
N HIS A 11 -15.31 -8.15 -3.27
CA HIS A 11 -14.88 -7.01 -2.48
C HIS A 11 -13.86 -6.14 -3.23
N PRO A 12 -13.92 -4.80 -3.13
CA PRO A 12 -13.07 -3.87 -3.90
C PRO A 12 -11.61 -3.80 -3.41
N ALA A 13 -11.15 -4.77 -2.63
CA ALA A 13 -9.77 -4.82 -2.14
C ALA A 13 -8.80 -5.02 -3.31
N CYS A 14 -7.65 -4.34 -3.27
CA CYS A 14 -6.61 -4.54 -4.27
C CYS A 14 -6.10 -5.98 -4.22
N ALA A 15 -5.66 -6.53 -5.36
CA ALA A 15 -5.12 -7.90 -5.44
C ALA A 15 -3.96 -8.20 -4.46
N THR A 16 -3.22 -7.16 -4.04
CA THR A 16 -2.12 -7.25 -3.06
C THR A 16 -2.51 -6.76 -1.67
N CYS A 17 -3.80 -6.61 -1.37
CA CYS A 17 -4.23 -6.16 -0.06
C CYS A 17 -3.96 -7.26 0.99
N PRO A 18 -3.36 -6.93 2.15
CA PRO A 18 -3.16 -7.92 3.22
C PRO A 18 -4.49 -8.50 3.71
N ALA A 19 -5.59 -7.74 3.65
CA ALA A 19 -6.92 -8.17 4.08
C ALA A 19 -7.47 -9.40 3.32
N LEU A 20 -6.97 -9.68 2.11
CA LEU A 20 -7.34 -10.87 1.34
C LEU A 20 -6.72 -12.16 1.88
N ARG A 21 -5.70 -12.07 2.73
CA ARG A 21 -4.96 -13.24 3.26
C ARG A 21 -4.86 -13.26 4.78
N LEU A 22 -4.99 -12.10 5.43
CA LEU A 22 -4.73 -11.92 6.85
C LEU A 22 -5.98 -11.48 7.62
N PRO A 23 -6.14 -11.91 8.89
CA PRO A 23 -7.19 -11.38 9.76
C PRO A 23 -6.93 -9.90 10.09
N ARG A 24 -7.97 -9.17 10.51
CA ARG A 24 -7.89 -7.71 10.79
C ARG A 24 -6.78 -7.32 11.77
N ALA A 25 -6.53 -8.17 12.78
CA ALA A 25 -5.52 -7.91 13.80
C ALA A 25 -4.07 -8.11 13.33
N ALA A 26 -3.86 -8.69 12.15
CA ALA A 26 -2.53 -9.01 11.62
C ALA A 26 -1.99 -7.98 10.62
N PHE A 27 -2.71 -6.88 10.40
CA PHE A 27 -2.26 -5.78 9.57
C PHE A 27 -2.75 -4.44 10.12
N VAL A 28 -2.07 -3.37 9.71
CA VAL A 28 -2.45 -1.99 10.04
C VAL A 28 -2.99 -1.27 8.81
N VAL A 29 -3.85 -0.29 9.02
CA VAL A 29 -4.39 0.56 7.95
C VAL A 29 -3.88 1.99 8.11
N TYR A 30 -3.12 2.47 7.13
CA TYR A 30 -2.75 3.88 7.01
C TYR A 30 -3.79 4.63 6.16
N ASP A 31 -4.00 5.92 6.43
CA ASP A 31 -4.87 6.79 5.63
C ASP A 31 -4.38 6.96 4.17
N ARG A 32 -3.06 6.91 3.96
CA ARG A 32 -2.41 7.02 2.64
C ARG A 32 -1.02 6.38 2.63
N PRO A 33 -0.42 6.14 1.44
CA PRO A 33 0.95 5.67 1.34
C PRO A 33 1.94 6.61 2.02
N SER A 34 2.94 6.05 2.71
CA SER A 34 3.98 6.80 3.39
C SER A 34 5.33 6.12 3.33
N ARG A 35 6.39 6.84 3.72
CA ARG A 35 7.74 6.28 3.88
C ARG A 35 7.86 5.34 5.08
N GLU A 36 6.95 5.41 6.04
CA GLU A 36 6.91 4.49 7.18
C GLU A 36 6.33 3.12 6.82
N CYS A 37 5.69 3.03 5.64
CA CYS A 37 5.18 1.78 5.08
C CYS A 37 5.64 1.56 3.62
N PRO A 38 6.95 1.36 3.39
CA PRO A 38 7.48 1.08 2.05
C PRO A 38 6.85 -0.19 1.45
N PHE A 39 6.74 -0.19 0.12
CA PHE A 39 6.27 -1.34 -0.65
C PHE A 39 7.41 -2.34 -0.85
N ASP A 40 7.14 -3.61 -0.56
CA ASP A 40 8.03 -4.73 -0.80
C ASP A 40 7.61 -5.46 -2.09
N PRO A 41 8.45 -5.47 -3.15
CA PRO A 41 8.13 -6.16 -4.40
C PRO A 41 8.18 -7.69 -4.30
N ALA A 42 8.73 -8.28 -3.22
CA ALA A 42 8.83 -9.73 -3.08
C ALA A 42 7.46 -10.39 -2.87
N ASP A 43 6.56 -9.72 -2.13
CA ASP A 43 5.21 -10.22 -1.83
C ASP A 43 4.09 -9.24 -2.20
N GLY A 44 4.44 -7.99 -2.53
CA GLY A 44 3.52 -6.92 -2.92
C GLY A 44 2.89 -6.17 -1.74
N TYR A 45 3.27 -6.47 -0.50
CA TYR A 45 2.77 -5.77 0.67
C TYR A 45 3.54 -4.48 0.94
N ARG A 46 2.94 -3.64 1.78
CA ARG A 46 3.65 -2.56 2.45
C ARG A 46 3.91 -2.99 3.88
N TYR A 47 5.01 -2.55 4.47
CA TYR A 47 5.38 -2.97 5.82
C TYR A 47 5.71 -1.80 6.72
N THR A 48 5.17 -1.81 7.94
CA THR A 48 5.66 -0.94 9.01
C THR A 48 7.12 -1.25 9.35
N ALA A 49 7.78 -0.35 10.09
CA ALA A 49 9.13 -0.60 10.60
C ALA A 49 9.24 -1.89 11.45
N ASP A 50 8.14 -2.33 12.07
CA ASP A 50 8.07 -3.55 12.87
C ASP A 50 7.78 -4.82 12.04
N GLY A 51 7.74 -4.71 10.71
CA GLY A 51 7.45 -5.84 9.82
C GLY A 51 5.97 -6.24 9.76
N ILE A 52 5.06 -5.38 10.25
CA ILE A 52 3.62 -5.61 10.15
C ILE A 52 3.11 -5.18 8.76
N PRO A 53 2.39 -6.04 8.01
CA PRO A 53 1.76 -5.66 6.75
C PRO A 53 0.82 -4.47 6.90
N ALA A 54 0.77 -3.62 5.88
CA ALA A 54 0.02 -2.38 5.88
C ALA A 54 -0.89 -2.26 4.64
N CYS A 55 -2.16 -1.97 4.87
CA CYS A 55 -3.05 -1.42 3.85
C CYS A 55 -2.97 0.11 3.88
N VAL A 56 -3.15 0.76 2.74
CA VAL A 56 -3.15 2.23 2.57
C VAL A 56 -4.46 2.75 1.99
N HIS A 57 -5.50 1.91 2.01
CA HIS A 57 -6.81 2.19 1.40
C HIS A 57 -7.94 1.88 2.39
N PRO A 58 -8.12 2.69 3.46
CA PRO A 58 -9.19 2.50 4.45
C PRO A 58 -10.58 2.47 3.80
N HIS A 59 -10.81 3.37 2.84
CA HIS A 59 -12.08 3.45 2.10
C HIS A 59 -12.43 2.16 1.34
N LYS A 60 -11.44 1.39 0.87
CA LYS A 60 -11.68 0.11 0.19
C LYS A 60 -12.08 -0.99 1.17
N LEU A 61 -11.66 -0.87 2.43
CA LEU A 61 -11.92 -1.85 3.49
C LEU A 61 -13.14 -1.49 4.35
N GLY A 62 -13.69 -0.28 4.20
CA GLY A 62 -14.78 0.21 5.04
C GLY A 62 -14.39 0.39 6.51
N VAL A 63 -13.12 0.69 6.79
CA VAL A 63 -12.60 0.88 8.15
C VAL A 63 -11.91 2.23 8.28
N GLU A 64 -11.88 2.76 9.50
CA GLU A 64 -11.05 3.91 9.84
C GLU A 64 -9.56 3.56 9.77
N ALA A 65 -8.73 4.57 9.51
CA ALA A 65 -7.29 4.41 9.53
C ALA A 65 -6.80 4.19 10.97
N ASP A 66 -5.95 3.18 11.17
CA ASP A 66 -5.25 2.95 12.44
C ASP A 66 -4.13 4.00 12.65
N ARG A 67 -3.57 4.50 11.53
CA ARG A 67 -2.42 5.42 11.53
C ARG A 67 -2.60 6.50 10.46
N ILE A 68 -2.19 7.71 10.81
CA ILE A 68 -2.11 8.83 9.86
C ILE A 68 -0.66 8.95 9.37
N ALA A 69 -0.48 8.88 8.05
CA ALA A 69 0.80 9.03 7.42
C ALA A 69 1.39 10.42 7.70
N PRO A 70 2.71 10.52 7.92
CA PRO A 70 3.38 11.80 8.10
C PRO A 70 3.30 12.65 6.83
N PRO A 71 3.36 13.98 6.94
CA PRO A 71 3.37 14.87 5.79
C PRO A 71 4.40 14.43 4.75
N SER A 72 4.02 14.48 3.47
CA SER A 72 4.97 14.24 2.39
C SER A 72 6.09 15.27 2.44
N LEU A 73 7.33 14.82 2.28
CA LEU A 73 8.44 15.75 2.10
C LEU A 73 8.26 16.52 0.79
N PRO A 74 8.65 17.80 0.75
CA PRO A 74 8.67 18.55 -0.50
C PRO A 74 9.51 17.81 -1.52
N THR A 75 8.93 17.56 -2.69
CA THR A 75 9.67 16.99 -3.82
C THR A 75 10.66 18.04 -4.32
N PRO A 76 11.96 17.73 -4.49
CA PRO A 76 12.88 18.65 -5.15
C PRO A 76 12.32 19.02 -6.52
N ALA A 77 12.38 20.30 -6.89
CA ALA A 77 11.92 20.74 -8.20
C ALA A 77 12.62 19.90 -9.28
N ALA A 78 11.84 19.15 -10.04
CA ALA A 78 12.38 18.36 -11.13
C ALA A 78 12.98 19.32 -12.16
N GLY A 79 14.30 19.24 -12.38
CA GLY A 79 14.93 19.88 -13.53
C GLY A 79 14.33 19.35 -14.84
N PRO A 80 14.59 20.00 -15.98
CA PRO A 80 14.06 19.58 -17.28
C PRO A 80 14.33 18.10 -17.53
N GLN A 81 13.28 17.26 -17.56
CA GLN A 81 13.42 15.85 -17.89
C GLN A 81 13.38 15.68 -19.41
N GLU A 82 14.48 15.21 -20.00
CA GLU A 82 14.47 14.89 -21.42
C GLU A 82 13.54 13.71 -21.71
N PRO A 83 12.71 13.78 -22.77
CA PRO A 83 11.78 12.72 -23.09
C PRO A 83 12.53 11.44 -23.49
N ARG A 84 12.39 10.39 -22.66
CA ARG A 84 12.96 9.06 -22.92
C ARG A 84 12.23 8.41 -24.11
N ARG A 85 12.82 8.47 -25.31
CA ARG A 85 12.29 7.81 -26.53
C ARG A 85 12.60 6.31 -26.53
N TRP A 86 11.87 5.56 -25.72
CA TRP A 86 12.04 4.09 -25.59
C TRP A 86 11.58 3.30 -26.83
N TRP A 87 10.82 3.91 -27.75
CA TRP A 87 10.27 3.28 -28.95
C TRP A 87 11.20 3.28 -30.18
N ARG A 88 12.45 3.76 -30.06
CA ARG A 88 13.45 3.80 -31.15
C ARG A 88 14.60 2.81 -30.94
N ARG A 89 14.28 1.57 -30.58
CA ARG A 89 15.22 0.43 -30.64
C ARG A 89 14.43 -0.75 -31.19
N ARG A 90 14.41 -0.87 -32.52
CA ARG A 90 13.94 -2.05 -33.25
C ARG A 90 14.97 -2.35 -34.31
#